data_AF-A0A964LUZ7-F1
#
_entry.id   AF-A0A964LUZ7-F1
#
_cell.length_a   1.000
_cell.length_b   1.000
_cell.length_c   1.000
_cell.angle_alpha   90.00
_cell.angle_beta   90.00
_cell.angle_gamma   90.00
#
_symmetry.space_group_name_H-M   'P 1'
#
loop_
_entity.id
_entity.type
_entity.pdbx_description
1 polymer ?
#
loop_
_entity_poly.entity_id
_entity_poly.type
_entity_poly.pdbx_seq_one_letter_code
_entity_poly.pdbx_strand_id
1 'polypeptide(L)'
;MRFRQHTSSRSSEVIHAGLYYPAESLKARPSVRGKQLLYEHCDQHGIPYKRLGKYIVAQEHQMHALEQLAANAATNGVVDLSWVSQQSLQKAEPALRASSALFSPSTGILDSHSFMQCLLDLARSAAVEFAPFTTVEHIEWNLNTFTITNSIRHGATKEQYQFQSSILINCGGLYAAAIAGTITGSSPIPAPKIFFCKGDYFTYGSRSSLQHLVYPVPEKTPPDLASMQPWIFPVNSVLALTRNILTALIMLSTRTKQFCLRRPFPIISRESVPINWCLPMRAYDQNLPSLAVLRRIFRYKMEENFSCLD
;
A
#
# COMPACT_ATOMS: atom_id res chain seq x y z
N MET A 1 -6.14 -23.00 -8.38
CA MET A 1 -6.73 -21.64 -8.53
C MET A 1 -5.68 -20.72 -9.13
N ARG A 2 -5.93 -20.09 -10.29
CA ARG A 2 -5.05 -19.01 -10.80
C ARG A 2 -5.44 -17.71 -10.11
N PHE A 3 -4.49 -17.03 -9.50
CA PHE A 3 -4.65 -15.73 -8.85
C PHE A 3 -3.44 -14.86 -9.23
N ARG A 4 -3.58 -13.52 -9.20
CA ARG A 4 -2.54 -12.55 -9.60
C ARG A 4 -2.23 -12.59 -11.10
N GLN A 5 -3.22 -12.26 -11.93
CA GLN A 5 -3.07 -12.30 -13.39
C GLN A 5 -2.95 -10.90 -14.03
N HIS A 6 -2.90 -9.86 -13.20
CA HIS A 6 -2.89 -8.46 -13.63
C HIS A 6 -1.59 -7.75 -13.20
N THR A 7 -1.69 -6.57 -12.60
CA THR A 7 -0.56 -5.69 -12.28
C THR A 7 0.44 -6.34 -11.31
N SER A 8 -0.03 -7.07 -10.30
CA SER A 8 0.84 -7.74 -9.33
C SER A 8 1.77 -8.80 -9.92
N SER A 9 1.46 -9.35 -11.11
CA SER A 9 2.32 -10.30 -11.84
C SER A 9 3.14 -9.66 -12.96
N ARG A 10 3.04 -8.34 -13.14
CA ARG A 10 3.63 -7.59 -14.25
C ARG A 10 4.28 -6.31 -13.71
N SER A 11 5.24 -6.49 -12.82
CA SER A 11 6.00 -5.40 -12.18
C SER A 11 7.50 -5.66 -12.24
N SER A 12 8.30 -4.67 -11.89
CA SER A 12 9.76 -4.81 -11.76
C SER A 12 10.20 -5.52 -10.48
N GLU A 13 9.26 -5.85 -9.59
CA GLU A 13 9.50 -6.48 -8.29
C GLU A 13 10.49 -5.72 -7.36
N VAL A 14 10.67 -4.42 -7.60
CA VAL A 14 11.58 -3.58 -6.82
C VAL A 14 10.94 -3.17 -5.50
N ILE A 15 11.66 -3.39 -4.40
CA ILE A 15 11.38 -2.77 -3.10
C ILE A 15 11.98 -1.35 -3.12
N HIS A 16 11.13 -0.36 -3.38
CA HIS A 16 11.54 1.03 -3.51
C HIS A 16 11.88 1.68 -2.15
N ALA A 17 12.96 2.46 -2.12
CA ALA A 17 13.38 3.19 -0.91
C ALA A 17 12.47 4.39 -0.53
N GLY A 18 11.66 4.92 -1.46
CA GLY A 18 10.80 6.10 -1.21
C GLY A 18 11.38 7.44 -1.69
N LEU A 19 12.30 7.42 -2.66
CA LEU A 19 13.10 8.59 -3.05
C LEU A 19 12.33 9.69 -3.79
N TYR A 20 11.43 9.29 -4.70
CA TYR A 20 10.89 10.19 -5.74
C TYR A 20 9.57 10.85 -5.37
N TYR A 21 8.90 10.38 -4.32
CA TYR A 21 7.54 10.82 -4.03
C TYR A 21 7.55 12.19 -3.35
N PRO A 22 6.60 13.09 -3.65
CA PRO A 22 6.45 14.33 -2.91
C PRO A 22 6.30 14.05 -1.42
N ALA A 23 6.95 14.89 -0.60
CA ALA A 23 6.84 14.85 0.85
C ALA A 23 5.38 14.79 1.32
N GLU A 24 5.13 14.02 2.38
CA GLU A 24 3.81 13.85 3.01
C GLU A 24 2.71 13.24 2.12
N SER A 25 3.02 12.90 0.86
CA SER A 25 2.06 12.26 -0.03
C SER A 25 1.65 10.87 0.46
N LEU A 26 0.46 10.44 0.03
CA LEU A 26 -0.03 9.07 0.26
C LEU A 26 0.83 7.99 -0.42
N LYS A 27 1.81 8.37 -1.25
CA LYS A 27 2.83 7.45 -1.79
C LYS A 27 4.09 7.41 -0.91
N ALA A 28 4.55 8.57 -0.44
CA ALA A 28 5.78 8.68 0.35
C ALA A 28 5.70 7.87 1.65
N ARG A 29 4.69 8.15 2.48
CA ARG A 29 4.55 7.53 3.81
C ARG A 29 4.45 6.00 3.75
N PRO A 30 3.56 5.39 2.94
CA PRO A 30 3.49 3.95 2.84
C PRO A 30 4.70 3.32 2.16
N SER A 31 5.43 4.03 1.29
CA SER A 31 6.62 3.46 0.65
C SER A 31 7.75 3.26 1.66
N VAL A 32 8.05 4.27 2.48
CA VAL A 32 9.15 4.19 3.46
C VAL A 32 8.82 3.19 4.56
N ARG A 33 7.61 3.27 5.13
CA ARG A 33 7.16 2.30 6.15
C ARG A 33 6.97 0.90 5.56
N GLY A 34 6.40 0.82 4.37
CA GLY A 34 6.13 -0.42 3.65
C GLY A 34 7.39 -1.21 3.34
N LYS A 35 8.47 -0.56 2.94
CA LYS A 35 9.78 -1.18 2.75
C LYS A 35 10.23 -1.96 3.99
N GLN A 36 10.16 -1.33 5.17
CA GLN A 36 10.58 -1.96 6.43
C GLN A 36 9.72 -3.18 6.73
N LEU A 37 8.40 -3.00 6.72
CA LEU A 37 7.43 -4.08 6.97
C LEU A 37 7.57 -5.23 5.97
N LEU A 38 7.86 -4.92 4.71
CA LEU A 38 8.03 -5.92 3.67
C LEU A 38 9.29 -6.74 3.87
N TYR A 39 10.42 -6.13 4.22
CA TYR A 39 11.62 -6.88 4.58
C TYR A 39 11.39 -7.77 5.80
N GLU A 40 10.82 -7.21 6.88
CA GLU A 40 10.49 -7.98 8.09
C GLU A 40 9.57 -9.17 7.77
N HIS A 41 8.56 -8.96 6.92
CA HIS A 41 7.66 -10.03 6.49
C HIS A 41 8.39 -11.08 5.64
N CYS A 42 9.28 -10.67 4.75
CA CYS A 42 10.06 -11.62 3.97
C CYS A 42 10.99 -12.46 4.86
N ASP A 43 11.64 -11.85 5.85
CA ASP A 43 12.45 -12.55 6.85
C ASP A 43 11.62 -13.55 7.65
N GLN A 44 10.46 -13.13 8.15
CA GLN A 44 9.57 -13.96 8.97
C GLN A 44 9.02 -15.18 8.24
N HIS A 45 8.74 -15.05 6.94
CA HIS A 45 8.07 -16.09 6.16
C HIS A 45 8.99 -16.78 5.13
N GLY A 46 10.30 -16.48 5.15
CA GLY A 46 11.27 -17.08 4.23
C GLY A 46 11.02 -16.74 2.76
N ILE A 47 10.47 -15.56 2.47
CA ILE A 47 10.21 -15.12 1.10
C ILE A 47 11.53 -14.64 0.48
N PRO A 48 11.94 -15.16 -0.69
CA PRO A 48 13.18 -14.74 -1.33
C PRO A 48 13.20 -13.24 -1.65
N TYR A 49 14.25 -12.55 -1.20
CA TYR A 49 14.52 -11.17 -1.57
C TYR A 49 16.03 -10.89 -1.62
N LYS A 50 16.42 -9.79 -2.25
CA LYS A 50 17.82 -9.29 -2.26
C LYS A 50 17.86 -7.78 -2.07
N ARG A 51 18.64 -7.31 -1.09
CA ARG A 51 19.00 -5.88 -0.94
C ARG A 51 20.17 -5.54 -1.85
N LEU A 52 19.89 -5.50 -3.15
CA LEU A 52 20.91 -5.22 -4.17
C LEU A 52 21.42 -3.79 -4.12
N GLY A 53 20.68 -2.86 -3.53
CA GLY A 53 20.96 -1.44 -3.67
C GLY A 53 20.61 -0.91 -5.07
N LYS A 54 20.64 0.43 -5.20
CA LYS A 54 20.35 1.13 -6.44
C LYS A 54 21.22 2.36 -6.63
N TYR A 55 21.85 2.50 -7.79
CA TYR A 55 22.45 3.74 -8.24
C TYR A 55 21.44 4.60 -8.98
N ILE A 56 21.31 5.86 -8.57
CA ILE A 56 20.64 6.91 -9.33
C ILE A 56 21.73 7.71 -10.01
N VAL A 57 21.84 7.58 -11.33
CA VAL A 57 22.94 8.15 -12.12
C VAL A 57 22.53 9.44 -12.81
N ALA A 58 23.44 10.41 -12.81
CA ALA A 58 23.26 11.72 -13.42
C ALA A 58 24.38 12.04 -14.41
N GLN A 59 24.02 12.73 -15.49
CA GLN A 59 24.98 13.43 -16.36
C GLN A 59 25.31 14.81 -15.77
N GLU A 60 26.33 15.49 -16.31
CA GLU A 60 26.82 16.78 -15.79
C GLU A 60 25.70 17.82 -15.60
N HIS A 61 24.81 17.94 -16.59
CA HIS A 61 23.69 18.89 -16.56
C HIS A 61 22.56 18.51 -15.59
N GLN A 62 22.61 17.33 -14.97
CA GLN A 62 21.57 16.79 -14.08
C GLN A 62 21.95 16.84 -12.59
N MET A 63 23.13 17.39 -12.25
CA MET A 63 23.62 17.41 -10.86
C MET A 63 22.63 18.07 -9.89
N HIS A 64 22.08 19.22 -10.26
CA HIS A 64 21.08 19.93 -9.44
C HIS A 64 19.81 19.09 -9.21
N ALA A 65 19.35 18.34 -10.22
CA ALA A 65 18.19 17.46 -10.07
C ALA A 65 18.49 16.26 -9.14
N LEU A 66 19.73 15.76 -9.16
CA LEU A 66 20.19 14.73 -8.24
C LEU A 66 20.25 15.24 -6.78
N GLU A 67 20.72 16.48 -6.57
CA GLU A 67 20.71 17.15 -5.25
C GLU A 67 19.29 17.35 -4.71
N GLN A 68 18.37 17.82 -5.57
CA GLN A 68 16.95 17.95 -5.21
C GLN A 68 16.33 16.61 -4.83
N LEU A 69 16.68 15.53 -5.54
CA LEU A 69 16.23 14.18 -5.20
C LEU A 69 16.75 13.73 -3.84
N ALA A 70 18.02 13.99 -3.51
CA ALA A 70 18.59 13.67 -2.20
C ALA A 70 17.86 14.43 -1.08
N ALA A 71 17.61 15.72 -1.27
CA ALA A 71 16.88 16.54 -0.31
C ALA A 71 15.43 16.06 -0.10
N ASN A 72 14.72 15.71 -1.19
CA ASN A 72 13.36 15.17 -1.10
C ASN A 72 13.33 13.81 -0.39
N ALA A 73 14.29 12.93 -0.69
CA ALA A 73 14.43 11.64 -0.04
C ALA A 73 14.65 11.78 1.47
N ALA A 74 15.49 12.73 1.89
CA ALA A 74 15.71 13.03 3.30
C ALA A 74 14.42 13.51 3.99
N THR A 75 13.63 14.38 3.35
CA THR A 75 12.32 14.82 3.86
C THR A 75 11.33 13.65 4.00
N ASN A 76 11.42 12.64 3.13
CA ASN A 76 10.63 11.40 3.25
C ASN A 76 11.13 10.46 4.36
N GLY A 77 12.23 10.76 5.05
CA GLY A 77 12.85 9.90 6.05
C GLY A 77 13.80 8.86 5.47
N VAL A 78 14.24 9.01 4.22
CA VAL A 78 15.26 8.16 3.59
C VAL A 78 16.63 8.80 3.79
N VAL A 79 17.29 8.41 4.88
CA VAL A 79 18.55 9.01 5.35
C VAL A 79 19.79 8.15 5.06
N ASP A 80 19.61 7.01 4.38
CA ASP A 80 20.67 6.05 4.06
C ASP A 80 21.29 6.26 2.67
N LEU A 81 20.98 7.38 2.01
CA LEU A 81 21.59 7.71 0.71
C LEU A 81 23.04 8.15 0.88
N SER A 82 23.90 7.70 -0.04
CA SER A 82 25.30 8.12 -0.09
C SER A 82 25.67 8.65 -1.47
N TRP A 83 26.36 9.79 -1.51
CA TRP A 83 27.01 10.28 -2.72
C TRP A 83 28.13 9.36 -3.16
N VAL A 84 28.24 9.12 -4.46
CA VAL A 84 29.23 8.22 -5.04
C VAL A 84 30.07 8.98 -6.06
N SER A 85 31.38 9.00 -5.83
CA SER A 85 32.33 9.55 -6.79
C SER A 85 32.39 8.69 -8.05
N GLN A 86 32.74 9.30 -9.18
CA GLN A 86 32.91 8.58 -10.46
C GLN A 86 33.87 7.38 -10.33
N GLN A 87 34.98 7.56 -9.61
CA GLN A 87 35.95 6.48 -9.36
C GLN A 87 35.33 5.31 -8.56
N SER A 88 34.54 5.62 -7.52
CA SER A 88 33.86 4.59 -6.71
C SER A 88 32.80 3.86 -7.53
N LEU A 89 32.06 4.60 -8.37
CA LEU A 89 31.06 4.03 -9.28
C LEU A 89 31.71 3.11 -10.31
N GLN A 90 32.84 3.51 -10.90
CA GLN A 90 33.57 2.70 -11.88
C GLN A 90 34.16 1.43 -11.25
N LYS A 91 34.57 1.49 -9.98
CA LYS A 91 35.04 0.31 -9.23
C LYS A 91 33.90 -0.67 -8.94
N ALA A 92 32.72 -0.16 -8.55
CA ALA A 92 31.56 -0.97 -8.21
C ALA A 92 30.84 -1.53 -9.44
N GLU A 93 30.70 -0.71 -10.49
CA GLU A 93 29.98 -1.01 -11.73
C GLU A 93 30.81 -0.58 -12.95
N PRO A 94 31.82 -1.37 -13.38
CA PRO A 94 32.76 -0.97 -14.44
C PRO A 94 32.13 -0.70 -15.80
N ALA A 95 30.94 -1.24 -16.06
CA ALA A 95 30.19 -1.03 -17.29
C ALA A 95 29.35 0.27 -17.26
N LEU A 96 29.19 0.91 -16.10
CA LEU A 96 28.35 2.08 -15.93
C LEU A 96 29.13 3.37 -16.23
N ARG A 97 28.47 4.31 -16.89
CA ARG A 97 29.02 5.63 -17.23
C ARG A 97 28.06 6.71 -16.73
N ALA A 98 28.55 7.56 -15.83
CA ALA A 98 27.81 8.68 -15.27
C ALA A 98 28.79 9.72 -14.72
N SER A 99 28.36 10.99 -14.67
CA SER A 99 29.15 12.08 -14.08
C SER A 99 29.07 12.07 -12.55
N SER A 100 27.90 11.75 -12.00
CA SER A 100 27.68 11.60 -10.57
C SER A 100 26.60 10.56 -10.27
N ALA A 101 26.56 10.06 -9.04
CA ALA A 101 25.53 9.12 -8.61
C ALA A 101 25.19 9.26 -7.12
N LEU A 102 23.93 8.94 -6.80
CA LEU A 102 23.48 8.60 -5.44
C LEU A 102 23.31 7.09 -5.34
N PHE A 103 23.79 6.50 -4.26
CA PHE A 103 23.53 5.11 -3.92
C PHE A 103 22.46 5.01 -2.86
N SER A 104 21.48 4.13 -3.11
CA SER A 104 20.38 3.80 -2.20
C SER A 104 20.54 2.34 -1.75
N PRO A 105 21.15 2.08 -0.59
CA PRO A 105 21.49 0.73 -0.14
C PRO A 105 20.25 -0.08 0.28
N SER A 106 19.19 0.57 0.78
CA SER A 106 17.96 -0.14 1.19
C SER A 106 17.01 -0.51 0.05
N THR A 107 17.31 -0.10 -1.20
CA THR A 107 16.55 -0.57 -2.37
C THR A 107 16.86 -2.05 -2.63
N GLY A 108 15.85 -2.84 -2.96
CA GLY A 108 16.02 -4.27 -3.23
C GLY A 108 15.04 -4.81 -4.26
N ILE A 109 15.02 -6.12 -4.39
CA ILE A 109 14.05 -6.89 -5.17
C ILE A 109 13.48 -8.01 -4.31
N LEU A 110 12.26 -8.45 -4.59
CA LEU A 110 11.67 -9.64 -3.99
C LEU A 110 11.10 -10.58 -5.05
N ASP A 111 10.90 -11.84 -4.69
CA ASP A 111 10.04 -12.73 -5.46
C ASP A 111 8.57 -12.42 -5.14
N SER A 112 7.89 -11.68 -6.02
CA SER A 112 6.49 -11.31 -5.83
C SER A 112 5.55 -12.51 -5.92
N HIS A 113 5.98 -13.58 -6.61
CA HIS A 113 5.22 -14.81 -6.69
C HIS A 113 5.24 -15.56 -5.36
N SER A 114 6.39 -15.69 -4.71
CA SER A 114 6.47 -16.28 -3.38
C SER A 114 5.75 -15.41 -2.33
N PHE A 115 5.93 -14.08 -2.39
CA PHE A 115 5.27 -13.15 -1.47
C PHE A 115 3.74 -13.28 -1.50
N MET A 116 3.13 -13.19 -2.67
CA MET A 116 1.68 -13.22 -2.72
C MET A 116 1.11 -14.64 -2.49
N GLN A 117 1.89 -15.69 -2.73
CA GLN A 117 1.52 -17.05 -2.33
C GLN A 117 1.46 -17.17 -0.81
N CYS A 118 2.47 -16.66 -0.11
CA CYS A 118 2.48 -16.56 1.36
C CYS A 118 1.23 -15.82 1.88
N LEU A 119 0.87 -14.67 1.29
CA LEU A 119 -0.34 -13.94 1.69
C LEU A 119 -1.63 -14.75 1.49
N LEU A 120 -1.74 -15.51 0.40
CA LEU A 120 -2.90 -16.38 0.16
C LEU A 120 -2.99 -17.49 1.22
N ASP A 121 -1.86 -18.11 1.56
CA ASP A 121 -1.82 -19.20 2.52
C ASP A 121 -2.10 -18.72 3.95
N LEU A 122 -1.61 -17.53 4.31
CA LEU A 122 -1.96 -16.85 5.57
C LEU A 122 -3.46 -16.54 5.64
N ALA A 123 -4.04 -16.00 4.57
CA ALA A 123 -5.47 -15.69 4.53
C ALA A 123 -6.34 -16.97 4.66
N ARG A 124 -5.96 -18.06 3.98
CA ARG A 124 -6.65 -19.35 4.13
C ARG A 124 -6.54 -19.92 5.54
N SER A 125 -5.37 -19.81 6.15
CA SER A 125 -5.16 -20.23 7.55
C SER A 125 -6.01 -19.42 8.53
N ALA A 126 -6.37 -18.19 8.16
CA ALA A 126 -7.32 -17.33 8.87
C ALA A 126 -8.79 -17.54 8.45
N ALA A 127 -9.11 -18.65 7.75
CA ALA A 127 -10.45 -19.00 7.27
C ALA A 127 -11.08 -17.96 6.33
N VAL A 128 -10.28 -17.20 5.58
CA VAL A 128 -10.78 -16.32 4.52
C VAL A 128 -11.27 -17.17 3.35
N GLU A 129 -12.52 -16.96 2.94
CA GLU A 129 -13.10 -17.60 1.76
C GLU A 129 -12.70 -16.87 0.48
N PHE A 130 -12.41 -17.63 -0.57
CA PHE A 130 -12.02 -17.11 -1.88
C PHE A 130 -12.98 -17.64 -2.94
N ALA A 131 -13.62 -16.73 -3.67
CA ALA A 131 -14.49 -17.04 -4.81
C ALA A 131 -13.82 -16.62 -6.14
N PRO A 132 -12.89 -17.42 -6.70
CA PRO A 132 -12.33 -17.14 -8.03
C PRO A 132 -13.41 -17.21 -9.11
N PHE A 133 -13.11 -16.64 -10.28
CA PHE A 133 -14.04 -16.62 -11.42
C PHE A 133 -15.39 -15.95 -11.14
N THR A 134 -15.43 -15.13 -10.08
CA THR A 134 -16.57 -14.31 -9.68
C THR A 134 -16.35 -12.88 -10.16
N THR A 135 -17.35 -12.33 -10.85
CA THR A 135 -17.39 -10.92 -11.26
C THR A 135 -18.41 -10.18 -10.41
N VAL A 136 -18.01 -9.04 -9.85
CA VAL A 136 -18.94 -8.10 -9.21
C VAL A 136 -19.70 -7.36 -10.30
N GLU A 137 -21.02 -7.46 -10.30
CA GLU A 137 -21.89 -6.84 -11.32
C GLU A 137 -22.52 -5.54 -10.81
N HIS A 138 -22.99 -5.55 -9.56
CA HIS A 138 -23.67 -4.42 -8.94
C HIS A 138 -23.52 -4.46 -7.43
N ILE A 139 -23.40 -3.28 -6.81
CA ILE A 139 -23.36 -3.14 -5.36
C ILE A 139 -24.40 -2.11 -4.94
N GLU A 140 -25.29 -2.48 -4.04
CA GLU A 140 -26.24 -1.56 -3.44
C GLU A 140 -25.82 -1.25 -2.00
N TRP A 141 -25.77 0.03 -1.63
CA TRP A 141 -25.57 0.47 -0.25
C TRP A 141 -26.90 0.95 0.35
N ASN A 142 -27.38 0.22 1.36
CA ASN A 142 -28.62 0.55 2.05
C ASN A 142 -28.52 0.19 3.55
N LEU A 143 -29.07 1.01 4.43
CA LEU A 143 -29.13 0.78 5.89
C LEU A 143 -27.81 0.22 6.49
N ASN A 144 -26.68 0.85 6.18
CA ASN A 144 -25.35 0.44 6.64
C ASN A 144 -24.88 -0.96 6.20
N THR A 145 -25.44 -1.48 5.11
CA THR A 145 -25.10 -2.79 4.55
C THR A 145 -24.88 -2.69 3.04
N PHE A 146 -23.84 -3.35 2.54
CA PHE A 146 -23.63 -3.58 1.12
C PHE A 146 -24.32 -4.88 0.72
N THR A 147 -25.20 -4.82 -0.28
CA THR A 147 -25.69 -6.00 -1.00
C THR A 147 -24.91 -6.12 -2.30
N ILE A 148 -24.11 -7.18 -2.43
CA ILE A 148 -23.22 -7.38 -3.58
C ILE A 148 -23.83 -8.44 -4.50
N THR A 149 -24.16 -8.05 -5.72
CA THR A 149 -24.56 -8.96 -6.80
C THR A 149 -23.34 -9.39 -7.59
N ASN A 150 -23.15 -10.70 -7.67
CA ASN A 150 -22.04 -11.31 -8.34
C ASN A 150 -22.52 -12.26 -9.43
N SER A 151 -21.63 -12.57 -10.36
CA SER A 151 -21.83 -13.64 -11.32
C SER A 151 -20.64 -14.59 -11.38
N ILE A 152 -20.93 -15.86 -11.64
CA ILE A 152 -19.94 -16.91 -11.91
C ILE A 152 -20.17 -17.39 -13.33
N ARG A 153 -19.07 -17.55 -14.09
CA ARG A 153 -19.13 -18.10 -15.45
C ARG A 153 -18.67 -19.55 -15.44
N HIS A 154 -19.54 -20.46 -15.86
CA HIS A 154 -19.24 -21.87 -16.11
C HIS A 154 -19.44 -22.19 -17.60
N GLY A 155 -18.39 -22.04 -18.40
CA GLY A 155 -18.49 -22.17 -19.85
C GLY A 155 -19.40 -21.08 -20.45
N ALA A 156 -20.51 -21.50 -21.08
CA ALA A 156 -21.50 -20.60 -21.68
C ALA A 156 -22.53 -20.08 -20.67
N THR A 157 -22.68 -20.69 -19.49
CA THR A 157 -23.66 -20.28 -18.49
C THR A 157 -23.11 -19.19 -17.56
N LYS A 158 -23.99 -18.25 -17.17
CA LYS A 158 -23.72 -17.20 -16.19
C LYS A 158 -24.74 -17.35 -15.07
N GLU A 159 -24.28 -17.75 -13.90
CA GLU A 159 -25.11 -17.86 -12.70
C GLU A 159 -24.88 -16.64 -11.82
N GLN A 160 -25.94 -16.13 -11.20
CA GLN A 160 -25.87 -14.97 -10.31
C GLN A 160 -26.16 -15.38 -8.87
N TYR A 161 -25.46 -14.73 -7.95
CA TYR A 161 -25.72 -14.86 -6.52
C TYR A 161 -25.47 -13.54 -5.80
N GLN A 162 -26.05 -13.41 -4.62
CA GLN A 162 -25.92 -12.22 -3.79
C GLN A 162 -25.45 -12.59 -2.39
N PHE A 163 -24.69 -11.70 -1.78
CA PHE A 163 -24.39 -11.74 -0.35
C PHE A 163 -24.33 -10.32 0.22
N GLN A 164 -24.41 -10.24 1.54
CA GLN A 164 -24.37 -8.97 2.27
C GLN A 164 -23.08 -8.83 3.07
N SER A 165 -22.59 -7.60 3.17
CA SER A 165 -21.44 -7.26 4.02
C SER A 165 -21.61 -5.89 4.67
N SER A 166 -21.13 -5.74 5.89
CA SER A 166 -21.04 -4.43 6.56
C SER A 166 -19.83 -3.61 6.08
N ILE A 167 -18.81 -4.27 5.53
CA ILE A 167 -17.57 -3.63 5.09
C ILE A 167 -17.24 -4.08 3.66
N LEU A 168 -16.97 -3.11 2.80
CA LEU A 168 -16.49 -3.33 1.44
C LEU A 168 -15.11 -2.70 1.27
N ILE A 169 -14.13 -3.48 0.82
CA ILE A 169 -12.80 -2.98 0.46
C ILE A 169 -12.61 -3.21 -1.05
N ASN A 170 -12.57 -2.11 -1.81
CA ASN A 170 -12.36 -2.17 -3.26
C ASN A 170 -10.86 -2.24 -3.59
N CYS A 171 -10.38 -3.44 -3.92
CA CYS A 171 -9.01 -3.70 -4.38
C CYS A 171 -8.94 -4.07 -5.88
N GLY A 172 -9.86 -3.55 -6.71
CA GLY A 172 -9.99 -3.92 -8.13
C GLY A 172 -8.87 -3.48 -9.06
N GLY A 173 -7.80 -2.86 -8.56
CA GLY A 173 -6.67 -2.38 -9.36
C GLY A 173 -7.13 -1.47 -10.50
N LEU A 174 -6.83 -1.86 -11.75
CA LEU A 174 -7.23 -1.15 -12.96
C LEU A 174 -8.75 -1.01 -13.13
N TYR A 175 -9.53 -1.87 -12.47
CA TYR A 175 -11.00 -1.88 -12.51
C TYR A 175 -11.63 -1.24 -11.28
N ALA A 176 -10.84 -0.67 -10.36
CA ALA A 176 -11.38 -0.10 -9.12
C ALA A 176 -12.41 1.00 -9.36
N ALA A 177 -12.19 1.88 -10.36
CA ALA A 177 -13.15 2.90 -10.75
C ALA A 177 -14.43 2.32 -11.36
N ALA A 178 -14.31 1.26 -12.18
CA ALA A 178 -15.47 0.59 -12.75
C ALA A 178 -16.32 -0.05 -11.65
N ILE A 179 -15.71 -0.75 -10.70
CA ILE A 179 -16.40 -1.33 -9.53
C ILE A 179 -17.06 -0.22 -8.71
N ALA A 180 -16.36 0.89 -8.44
CA ALA A 180 -16.94 2.02 -7.71
C ALA A 180 -18.16 2.61 -8.44
N GLY A 181 -18.14 2.66 -9.77
CA GLY A 181 -19.28 3.10 -10.59
C GLY A 181 -20.49 2.16 -10.57
N THR A 182 -20.33 0.90 -10.12
CA THR A 182 -21.45 -0.04 -9.91
C THR A 182 -22.14 0.13 -8.56
N ILE A 183 -21.61 1.00 -7.68
CA ILE A 183 -22.15 1.23 -6.34
C ILE A 183 -23.29 2.25 -6.43
N THR A 184 -24.49 1.84 -6.06
CA THR A 184 -25.69 2.70 -5.97
C THR A 184 -26.17 2.83 -4.52
N GLY A 185 -27.09 3.76 -4.26
CA GLY A 185 -27.67 4.00 -2.93
C GLY A 185 -27.45 5.43 -2.42
N SER A 186 -27.76 5.65 -1.14
CA SER A 186 -27.84 6.98 -0.50
C SER A 186 -26.48 7.66 -0.24
N SER A 187 -25.37 7.07 -0.69
CA SER A 187 -24.06 7.71 -0.68
C SER A 187 -23.21 7.25 -1.86
N PRO A 188 -23.36 7.85 -3.06
CA PRO A 188 -22.48 7.56 -4.17
C PRO A 188 -21.10 8.18 -3.88
N ILE A 189 -20.10 7.34 -3.65
CA ILE A 189 -18.70 7.79 -3.65
C ILE A 189 -18.34 8.08 -5.11
N PRO A 190 -17.95 9.32 -5.47
CA PRO A 190 -17.57 9.60 -6.85
C PRO A 190 -16.38 8.73 -7.24
N ALA A 191 -16.55 7.94 -8.31
CA ALA A 191 -15.50 7.08 -8.80
C ALA A 191 -14.31 7.92 -9.30
N PRO A 192 -13.07 7.65 -8.87
CA PRO A 192 -11.91 8.37 -9.39
C PRO A 192 -11.73 8.04 -10.87
N LYS A 193 -11.31 9.02 -11.67
CA LYS A 193 -10.92 8.77 -13.06
C LYS A 193 -9.60 8.01 -13.07
N ILE A 194 -9.58 6.83 -13.67
CA ILE A 194 -8.37 6.01 -13.88
C ILE A 194 -7.94 6.13 -15.33
N PHE A 195 -6.64 6.33 -15.55
CA PHE A 195 -6.00 6.29 -16.86
C PHE A 195 -5.09 5.08 -16.96
N PHE A 196 -4.95 4.52 -18.15
CA PHE A 196 -4.07 3.39 -18.40
C PHE A 196 -2.74 3.87 -18.98
N CYS A 197 -1.65 3.50 -18.31
CA CYS A 197 -0.29 3.69 -18.79
C CYS A 197 0.37 2.32 -18.88
N LYS A 198 0.67 1.87 -20.10
CA LYS A 198 1.33 0.59 -20.36
C LYS A 198 2.84 0.79 -20.28
N GLY A 199 3.52 -0.09 -19.56
CA GLY A 199 4.98 -0.23 -19.59
C GLY A 199 5.38 -1.53 -20.29
N ASP A 200 6.38 -1.45 -21.15
CA ASP A 200 6.98 -2.60 -21.82
C ASP A 200 8.37 -2.87 -21.24
N TYR A 201 8.69 -4.16 -21.04
CA TYR A 201 9.96 -4.61 -20.48
C TYR A 201 10.64 -5.53 -21.50
N PHE A 202 11.95 -5.37 -21.64
CA PHE A 202 12.79 -6.22 -22.47
C PHE A 202 13.81 -6.94 -21.61
N THR A 203 14.05 -8.21 -21.90
CA THR A 203 15.08 -9.01 -21.24
C THR A 203 16.36 -8.98 -22.05
N TYR A 204 17.49 -8.79 -21.36
CA TYR A 204 18.80 -8.94 -21.97
C TYR A 204 19.19 -10.42 -21.98
N GLY A 205 19.50 -10.97 -23.16
CA GLY A 205 19.68 -12.41 -23.36
C GLY A 205 20.95 -13.00 -22.75
N SER A 206 21.92 -12.17 -22.38
CA SER A 206 23.14 -12.58 -21.67
C SER A 206 23.13 -12.09 -20.22
N ARG A 207 24.05 -12.61 -19.42
CA ARG A 207 24.18 -12.19 -18.02
C ARG A 207 24.64 -10.73 -17.97
N SER A 208 23.86 -9.89 -17.30
CA SER A 208 24.28 -8.52 -16.99
C SER A 208 25.52 -8.53 -16.11
N SER A 209 26.48 -7.66 -16.42
CA SER A 209 27.62 -7.38 -15.55
C SER A 209 27.23 -6.54 -14.33
N LEU A 210 26.07 -5.88 -14.37
CA LEU A 210 25.57 -5.04 -13.29
C LEU A 210 25.19 -5.87 -12.07
N GLN A 211 25.63 -5.42 -10.88
CA GLN A 211 25.31 -6.05 -9.60
C GLN A 211 24.18 -5.32 -8.86
N HIS A 212 24.00 -4.02 -9.13
CA HIS A 212 23.02 -3.16 -8.50
C HIS A 212 21.95 -2.69 -9.52
N LEU A 213 20.82 -2.20 -9.01
CA LEU A 213 19.83 -1.54 -9.87
C LEU A 213 20.37 -0.20 -10.36
N VAL A 214 20.09 0.16 -11.61
CA VAL A 214 20.53 1.44 -12.20
C VAL A 214 19.32 2.22 -12.70
N TYR A 215 19.14 3.43 -12.18
CA TYR A 215 18.05 4.32 -12.57
C TYR A 215 18.65 5.67 -13.00
N PRO A 216 18.20 6.27 -14.11
CA PRO A 216 18.56 7.65 -14.41
C PRO A 216 17.92 8.60 -13.39
N VAL A 217 18.48 9.80 -13.26
CA VAL A 217 17.74 10.93 -12.66
C VAL A 217 16.46 11.14 -13.47
N PRO A 218 15.29 11.29 -12.82
CA PRO A 218 14.06 11.59 -13.53
C PRO A 218 14.21 12.86 -14.36
N GLU A 219 13.91 12.78 -15.65
CA GLU A 219 13.90 13.95 -16.51
C GLU A 219 12.78 14.91 -16.06
N LYS A 220 12.99 16.21 -16.30
CA LYS A 220 11.91 17.18 -16.19
C LYS A 220 10.84 16.80 -17.21
N THR A 221 9.67 16.44 -16.70
CA THR A 221 8.52 16.12 -17.55
C THR A 221 8.21 17.32 -18.45
N PRO A 222 8.09 17.15 -19.77
CA PRO A 222 7.69 18.25 -20.64
C PRO A 222 6.30 18.79 -20.25
N PRO A 223 6.00 20.06 -20.55
CA PRO A 223 4.83 20.78 -20.00
C PRO A 223 3.47 20.12 -20.32
N ASP A 224 3.40 19.41 -21.43
CA ASP A 224 2.23 18.65 -21.92
C ASP A 224 1.91 17.42 -21.05
N LEU A 225 2.93 16.80 -20.44
CA LEU A 225 2.81 15.65 -19.53
C LEU A 225 2.84 16.05 -18.05
N ALA A 226 3.02 17.33 -17.73
CA ALA A 226 3.06 17.86 -16.37
C ALA A 226 1.74 17.58 -15.60
N SER A 227 0.60 17.59 -16.29
CA SER A 227 -0.71 17.23 -15.72
C SER A 227 -0.85 15.75 -15.35
N MET A 228 0.05 14.90 -15.86
CA MET A 228 0.11 13.46 -15.59
C MET A 228 1.22 13.09 -14.57
N GLN A 229 1.93 14.07 -14.00
CA GLN A 229 3.03 13.86 -13.04
C GLN A 229 2.74 12.92 -11.86
N PRO A 230 1.54 12.94 -11.23
CA PRO A 230 1.23 11.99 -10.16
C PRO A 230 1.17 10.52 -10.63
N TRP A 231 1.06 10.29 -11.95
CA TRP A 231 0.67 9.04 -12.59
C TRP A 231 1.80 8.34 -13.37
N ILE A 232 2.83 9.07 -13.82
CA ILE A 232 3.92 8.55 -14.68
C ILE A 232 5.02 7.82 -13.89
N PHE A 233 5.21 8.13 -12.60
CA PHE A 233 6.11 7.32 -11.78
C PHE A 233 5.44 5.98 -11.48
N PRO A 234 6.12 4.85 -11.76
CA PRO A 234 5.50 3.53 -11.70
C PRO A 234 4.83 3.34 -10.34
N VAL A 235 3.56 2.91 -10.41
CA VAL A 235 2.72 2.49 -9.28
C VAL A 235 3.23 1.14 -8.72
N ASN A 236 4.55 0.94 -8.69
CA ASN A 236 5.21 -0.28 -8.23
C ASN A 236 5.66 -0.16 -6.77
N SER A 237 5.08 0.77 -6.00
CA SER A 237 5.00 0.55 -4.56
C SER A 237 3.96 -0.55 -4.38
N VAL A 238 4.36 -1.74 -3.93
CA VAL A 238 3.44 -2.60 -3.18
C VAL A 238 2.93 -1.69 -2.07
N LEU A 239 1.72 -1.12 -2.26
CA LEU A 239 1.09 -0.26 -1.28
C LEU A 239 1.01 -1.10 -0.02
N ALA A 240 1.83 -0.72 0.95
CA ALA A 240 1.82 -1.31 2.27
C ALA A 240 0.37 -1.38 2.72
N LEU A 241 -0.04 -2.57 3.18
CA LEU A 241 -1.23 -2.79 3.96
C LEU A 241 -1.19 -1.84 5.17
N THR A 242 -1.61 -0.60 4.98
CA THR A 242 -1.64 0.40 6.02
C THR A 242 -2.92 0.19 6.80
N ARG A 243 -2.74 -0.21 8.06
CA ARG A 243 -3.67 -0.17 9.20
C ARG A 243 -5.04 -0.84 9.03
N ASN A 244 -5.80 -0.62 7.96
CA ASN A 244 -7.16 -1.13 7.82
C ASN A 244 -7.23 -2.62 7.52
N ILE A 245 -6.32 -3.19 6.71
CA ILE A 245 -6.36 -4.62 6.40
C ILE A 245 -5.79 -5.45 7.56
N LEU A 246 -4.70 -5.00 8.21
CA LEU A 246 -4.18 -5.68 9.40
C LEU A 246 -5.13 -5.53 10.60
N THR A 247 -5.77 -4.37 10.78
CA THR A 247 -6.81 -4.20 11.82
C THR A 247 -8.05 -5.02 11.48
N ALA A 248 -8.46 -5.13 10.21
CA ALA A 248 -9.56 -6.01 9.81
C ALA A 248 -9.24 -7.49 10.05
N LEU A 249 -8.03 -7.95 9.71
CA LEU A 249 -7.58 -9.32 9.96
C LEU A 249 -7.43 -9.62 11.46
N ILE A 250 -6.91 -8.68 12.25
CA ILE A 250 -6.81 -8.81 13.73
C ILE A 250 -8.21 -8.80 14.36
N MET A 251 -9.10 -7.89 13.97
CA MET A 251 -10.49 -7.82 14.45
C MET A 251 -11.28 -9.09 14.12
N LEU A 252 -11.07 -9.67 12.94
CA LEU A 252 -11.69 -10.95 12.53
C LEU A 252 -11.13 -12.12 13.36
N SER A 253 -9.84 -12.13 13.71
CA SER A 253 -9.25 -13.16 14.58
C SER A 253 -9.70 -13.07 16.05
N THR A 254 -10.03 -11.86 16.53
CA THR A 254 -10.52 -11.66 17.91
C THR A 254 -12.02 -11.95 18.06
N ARG A 255 -12.81 -11.90 16.99
CA ARG A 255 -14.25 -12.21 17.03
C ARG A 255 -14.57 -13.71 16.93
N THR A 256 -13.64 -14.55 16.48
CA THR A 256 -13.84 -16.02 16.38
C THR A 256 -13.43 -16.80 17.63
N LYS A 257 -12.88 -16.16 18.67
CA LYS A 257 -12.54 -16.81 19.96
C LYS A 257 -13.60 -16.70 21.06
N GLN A 258 -14.79 -16.17 20.77
CA GLN A 258 -15.89 -16.06 21.74
C GLN A 258 -17.17 -16.77 21.28
N PHE A 259 -17.07 -18.03 20.85
CA PHE A 259 -18.25 -18.90 20.75
C PHE A 259 -17.89 -20.37 20.98
N CYS A 260 -17.66 -20.72 22.25
CA CYS A 260 -18.01 -22.02 22.82
C CYS A 260 -17.73 -21.99 24.33
N LEU A 261 -18.79 -21.89 25.14
CA LEU A 261 -19.04 -22.73 26.31
C LEU A 261 -20.45 -22.42 26.84
N ARG A 262 -21.22 -23.49 27.07
CA ARG A 262 -22.64 -23.52 27.43
C ARG A 262 -22.87 -23.20 28.91
N ARG A 263 -23.88 -22.37 29.23
CA ARG A 263 -25.04 -22.59 30.16
C ARG A 263 -25.66 -21.26 30.68
N PRO A 264 -26.93 -21.26 31.18
CA PRO A 264 -27.85 -20.10 31.10
C PRO A 264 -28.11 -19.32 32.42
N PHE A 265 -28.75 -18.14 32.25
CA PHE A 265 -29.41 -17.21 33.22
C PHE A 265 -28.58 -16.08 33.88
N PRO A 266 -29.19 -14.94 34.30
CA PRO A 266 -30.35 -14.20 33.76
C PRO A 266 -30.01 -12.74 33.37
N ILE A 267 -30.99 -12.11 32.72
CA ILE A 267 -31.06 -10.72 32.29
C ILE A 267 -30.84 -9.74 33.47
N ILE A 268 -29.93 -8.77 33.30
CA ILE A 268 -29.95 -7.49 34.03
C ILE A 268 -29.86 -6.35 33.01
N SER A 269 -30.70 -5.36 33.28
CA SER A 269 -31.15 -4.25 32.45
C SER A 269 -30.10 -3.15 32.17
N ARG A 270 -30.24 -2.58 30.97
CA ARG A 270 -30.09 -1.17 30.57
C ARG A 270 -29.23 -0.26 31.47
N GLU A 271 -28.18 0.28 30.87
CA GLU A 271 -27.98 1.74 30.83
C GLU A 271 -27.38 2.13 29.47
N SER A 272 -28.13 2.96 28.76
CA SER A 272 -27.87 3.48 27.43
C SER A 272 -27.27 4.88 27.54
N VAL A 273 -26.02 5.06 27.09
CA VAL A 273 -25.44 6.38 26.84
C VAL A 273 -25.26 6.53 25.32
N PRO A 274 -26.00 7.43 24.64
CA PRO A 274 -25.86 7.63 23.21
C PRO A 274 -24.64 8.50 22.92
N ILE A 275 -23.67 7.96 22.18
CA ILE A 275 -22.58 8.75 21.61
C ILE A 275 -23.02 9.22 20.22
N ASN A 276 -23.49 10.45 20.13
CA ASN A 276 -23.70 11.18 18.87
C ASN A 276 -22.35 11.62 18.29
N TRP A 277 -21.96 11.08 17.13
CA TRP A 277 -21.02 11.75 16.21
C TRP A 277 -21.65 11.84 14.83
N CYS A 278 -22.44 12.89 14.62
CA CYS A 278 -22.79 13.39 13.30
C CYS A 278 -22.61 14.91 13.33
N LEU A 279 -21.47 15.40 12.84
CA LEU A 279 -21.35 16.77 12.35
C LEU A 279 -20.57 16.74 11.02
N PRO A 280 -21.18 17.21 9.92
CA PRO A 280 -20.50 17.30 8.62
C PRO A 280 -19.55 18.50 8.64
N MET A 281 -18.27 18.26 8.33
CA MET A 281 -17.31 19.36 8.12
C MET A 281 -17.63 20.11 6.82
N ARG A 282 -18.22 21.30 6.96
CA ARG A 282 -18.04 22.41 6.01
C ARG A 282 -17.59 23.65 6.79
N ALA A 283 -16.73 24.41 6.13
CA ALA A 283 -16.22 25.73 6.46
C ALA A 283 -15.15 25.82 7.56
N TYR A 284 -13.95 26.17 7.10
CA TYR A 284 -12.90 26.86 7.83
C TYR A 284 -13.46 28.12 8.49
N ASP A 285 -13.21 28.32 9.79
CA ASP A 285 -13.04 29.66 10.35
C ASP A 285 -12.06 29.64 11.53
N GLN A 286 -11.33 30.74 11.67
CA GLN A 286 -10.16 30.93 12.52
C GLN A 286 -10.56 31.16 13.98
N ASN A 287 -10.08 30.30 14.90
CA ASN A 287 -9.65 30.60 16.28
C ASN A 287 -9.53 29.32 17.10
N LEU A 288 -8.29 28.83 17.31
CA LEU A 288 -8.01 27.75 18.26
C LEU A 288 -7.39 28.33 19.54
N PRO A 289 -7.86 27.95 20.76
CA PRO A 289 -7.20 28.30 22.00
C PRO A 289 -5.90 27.50 22.19
N SER A 290 -4.97 28.09 22.96
CA SER A 290 -3.57 27.66 23.11
C SER A 290 -3.36 26.20 23.55
N LEU A 291 -2.20 25.65 23.14
CA LEU A 291 -1.65 24.30 23.40
C LEU A 291 -1.65 23.81 24.86
N ALA A 292 -1.98 24.65 25.85
CA ALA A 292 -2.05 24.27 27.26
C ALA A 292 -3.28 23.40 27.60
N VAL A 293 -4.40 23.53 26.87
CA VAL A 293 -5.63 22.77 27.15
C VAL A 293 -5.52 21.31 26.66
N LEU A 294 -4.82 21.08 25.54
CA LEU A 294 -4.62 19.74 24.97
C LEU A 294 -3.69 18.86 25.80
N ARG A 295 -2.76 19.44 26.58
CA ARG A 295 -1.86 18.69 27.47
C ARG A 295 -2.54 18.12 28.72
N ARG A 296 -3.71 18.63 29.11
CA ARG A 296 -4.44 18.15 30.30
C ARG A 296 -5.29 16.90 30.02
N ILE A 297 -5.68 16.68 28.76
CA ILE A 297 -6.53 15.54 28.35
C ILE A 297 -5.71 14.25 28.16
N PHE A 298 -4.41 14.35 27.85
CA PHE A 298 -3.55 13.18 27.62
C PHE A 298 -2.90 12.59 28.88
N ARG A 299 -3.04 13.20 30.06
CA ARG A 299 -2.41 12.72 31.30
C ARG A 299 -3.26 11.77 32.14
N TYR A 300 -4.50 11.48 31.76
CA TYR A 300 -5.45 10.73 32.61
C TYR A 300 -5.64 9.26 32.20
N LYS A 301 -4.74 8.65 31.42
CA LYS A 301 -4.94 7.29 30.91
C LYS A 301 -3.71 6.39 30.83
N MET A 302 -2.69 6.66 31.65
CA MET A 302 -1.42 5.92 31.68
C MET A 302 -0.97 5.59 33.12
N GLU A 303 -1.88 5.33 34.07
CA GLU A 303 -1.49 4.98 35.45
C GLU A 303 -2.25 3.83 36.13
N GLU A 304 -3.11 3.08 35.43
CA GLU A 304 -3.71 1.87 36.02
C GLU A 304 -3.44 0.65 35.13
N ASN A 305 -2.39 -0.09 35.46
CA ASN A 305 -2.30 -1.56 35.45
C ASN A 305 -0.83 -2.00 35.53
N PHE A 306 -0.26 -1.93 36.72
CA PHE A 306 0.91 -2.71 37.13
C PHE A 306 0.64 -3.26 38.53
N SER A 307 0.14 -4.49 38.63
CA SER A 307 0.28 -5.33 39.82
C SER A 307 -0.28 -6.73 39.54
N CYS A 308 0.49 -7.75 39.97
CA CYS A 308 0.13 -9.16 40.14
C CYS A 308 0.18 -10.03 38.86
N LEU A 309 0.89 -11.15 38.78
CA LEU A 309 1.55 -12.02 39.78
C LEU A 309 2.59 -12.90 39.06
N ASP A 310 3.49 -13.47 39.88
CA ASP A 310 4.38 -14.61 39.61
C ASP A 310 3.69 -15.82 38.95
#